data_AF-A0A1G3IR92-F1
#
_entry.id   AF-A0A1G3IR92-F1
#
_cell.length_a   1.000
_cell.length_b   1.000
_cell.length_c   1.000
_cell.angle_alpha   90.00
_cell.angle_beta   90.00
_cell.angle_gamma   90.00
#
_symmetry.space_group_name_H-M   'P 1'
#
loop_
_entity.id
_entity.type
_entity.pdbx_description
1 polymer ?
#
loop_
_entity_poly.entity_id
_entity_poly.type
_entity_poly.pdbx_seq_one_letter_code
_entity_poly.pdbx_strand_id
1 'polypeptide(L)'
;MSFKKLLEEGKTELAAAPTTRDDPCFWLYSSGSTGMPKGTVHVHSSMRVTAGLYAEGVLGMKQSDVIFSAAKFFFAYGLGNSLSFPLAAGATTVLMAERPTPDAVFKRLTERKPTLFFGVPTLYAAMLASPAFPKKGDLNLRTCISAGEALPPQIAKSFKEKTGIDILDGIGSTEMLHIFLSNRPGELRHGTTGKAVPGYELKLVDEHGAEVKQGELGELLIKGPTAADLYWNNREKSRSTFIGEWTRSGDKYRQDAEGFYAYGGRTDDMLKVSGIWVSPAEVEAALVSHEAVLEAAVVGKEDEQKLVKPKAFVVLKPGKQATTEELQNYVKSKLAPYKYPRWIEFAAELPKTATGKIQRYKLRS
;
A
#
# COMPACT_ATOMS: atom_id res chain seq x y z
N MET A 1 -14.51 -6.79 34.02
CA MET A 1 -15.81 -6.58 33.35
C MET A 1 -15.75 -7.28 32.00
N SER A 2 -16.69 -8.18 31.65
CA SER A 2 -16.64 -8.87 30.34
C SER A 2 -17.18 -7.96 29.24
N PHE A 3 -16.67 -8.09 28.01
CA PHE A 3 -17.16 -7.30 26.87
C PHE A 3 -18.68 -7.48 26.65
N LYS A 4 -19.18 -8.70 26.86
CA LYS A 4 -20.61 -9.02 26.79
C LYS A 4 -21.43 -8.20 27.80
N LYS A 5 -20.99 -8.15 29.05
CA LYS A 5 -21.65 -7.34 30.10
C LYS A 5 -21.63 -5.85 29.78
N LEU A 6 -20.53 -5.37 29.19
CA LEU A 6 -20.38 -3.96 28.78
C LEU A 6 -21.32 -3.57 27.62
N LEU A 7 -21.62 -4.51 26.71
CA LEU A 7 -22.62 -4.33 25.66
C LEU A 7 -24.05 -4.38 26.21
N GLU A 8 -24.35 -5.30 27.13
CA GLU A 8 -25.66 -5.45 27.76
C GLU A 8 -26.02 -4.23 28.63
N GLU A 9 -25.03 -3.63 29.31
CA GLU A 9 -25.21 -2.46 30.17
C GLU A 9 -25.06 -1.13 29.41
N GLY A 10 -24.63 -1.16 28.16
CA GLY A 10 -24.41 0.02 27.33
C GLY A 10 -25.72 0.65 26.86
N LYS A 11 -25.85 1.97 27.01
CA LYS A 11 -26.97 2.69 26.39
C LYS A 11 -26.81 2.68 24.87
N THR A 12 -27.90 2.42 24.15
CA THR A 12 -27.95 2.49 22.68
C THR A 12 -27.96 3.93 22.17
N GLU A 13 -28.32 4.88 23.04
CA GLU A 13 -28.28 6.30 22.78
C GLU A 13 -27.15 6.94 23.59
N LEU A 14 -26.20 7.55 22.89
CA LEU A 14 -25.08 8.28 23.47
C LEU A 14 -25.18 9.74 23.01
N ALA A 15 -25.10 10.68 23.95
CA ALA A 15 -24.95 12.08 23.62
C ALA A 15 -23.56 12.30 22.99
N ALA A 16 -23.52 12.90 21.81
CA ALA A 16 -22.26 13.29 21.20
C ALA A 16 -21.58 14.38 22.05
N ALA A 17 -20.27 14.27 22.20
CA ALA A 17 -19.48 15.38 22.74
C ALA A 17 -19.61 16.60 21.79
N PRO A 18 -19.62 17.84 22.31
CA PRO A 18 -19.76 19.06 21.50
C PRO A 18 -18.43 19.39 20.81
N THR A 19 -17.99 18.52 19.90
CA THR A 19 -16.77 18.70 19.11
C THR A 19 -17.05 19.37 17.77
N THR A 20 -16.02 20.00 17.21
CA THR A 20 -16.04 20.57 15.87
C THR A 20 -15.41 19.61 14.86
N ARG A 21 -15.61 19.91 13.57
CA ARG A 21 -15.06 19.11 12.47
C ARG A 21 -13.53 19.03 12.44
N ASP A 22 -12.86 19.99 13.06
CA ASP A 22 -11.40 20.14 13.05
C ASP A 22 -10.78 19.89 14.44
N ASP A 23 -11.58 19.44 15.42
CA ASP A 23 -11.05 19.01 16.71
C ASP A 23 -10.27 17.69 16.54
N PRO A 24 -9.15 17.48 17.26
CA PRO A 24 -8.45 16.20 17.31
C PRO A 24 -9.38 15.07 17.75
N CYS A 25 -9.41 13.98 16.98
CA CYS A 25 -10.35 12.88 17.19
C CYS A 25 -9.64 11.57 17.55
N PHE A 26 -8.62 11.18 16.78
CA PHE A 26 -7.90 9.92 16.99
C PHE A 26 -6.49 9.98 16.44
N TRP A 27 -5.62 9.09 16.93
CA TRP A 27 -4.23 9.01 16.49
C TRP A 27 -3.95 7.66 15.85
N LEU A 28 -3.09 7.68 14.84
CA LEU A 28 -2.45 6.48 14.30
C LEU A 28 -0.95 6.64 14.38
N TYR A 29 -0.25 5.59 14.78
CA TYR A 29 1.21 5.63 14.83
C TYR A 29 1.81 5.18 13.50
N SER A 30 2.57 6.08 12.86
CA SER A 30 3.29 5.75 11.62
C SER A 30 4.74 5.41 11.92
N SER A 31 5.23 4.29 11.39
CA SER A 31 6.63 3.87 11.55
C SER A 31 7.54 4.75 10.69
N GLY A 32 8.48 5.49 11.30
CA GLY A 32 9.57 6.14 10.56
C GLY A 32 10.72 5.17 10.24
N SER A 33 11.53 5.48 9.23
CA SER A 33 12.80 4.79 8.94
C SER A 33 13.84 4.92 10.06
N THR A 34 13.67 5.89 10.96
CA THR A 34 14.55 6.17 12.10
C THR A 34 14.17 5.43 13.40
N GLY A 35 13.16 4.54 13.38
CA GLY A 35 12.90 3.57 14.45
C GLY A 35 11.79 3.92 15.45
N MET A 36 11.53 5.20 15.74
CA MET A 36 10.44 5.58 16.66
C MET A 36 9.13 5.87 15.91
N PRO A 37 7.99 5.27 16.32
CA PRO A 37 6.68 5.59 15.78
C PRO A 37 6.27 7.05 16.03
N LYS A 38 5.63 7.70 15.05
CA LYS A 38 5.15 9.08 15.14
C LYS A 38 3.64 9.09 15.35
N GLY A 39 3.14 9.75 16.40
CA GLY A 39 1.71 9.86 16.68
C GLY A 39 1.03 10.84 15.73
N THR A 40 0.42 10.34 14.67
CA THR A 40 -0.23 11.13 13.61
C THR A 40 -1.64 11.51 14.06
N VAL A 41 -1.90 12.80 14.28
CA VAL A 41 -3.14 13.32 14.87
C VAL A 41 -4.14 13.65 13.77
N HIS A 42 -5.30 12.99 13.78
CA HIS A 42 -6.39 13.22 12.83
C HIS A 42 -7.56 13.92 13.50
N VAL A 43 -8.26 14.74 12.72
CA VAL A 43 -9.46 15.47 13.15
C VAL A 43 -10.75 14.68 12.89
N HIS A 44 -11.85 15.14 13.48
CA HIS A 44 -13.17 14.51 13.35
C HIS A 44 -13.62 14.34 11.89
N SER A 45 -13.39 15.34 11.04
CA SER A 45 -13.86 15.30 9.65
C SER A 45 -13.14 14.27 8.78
N SER A 46 -11.89 13.89 9.10
CA SER A 46 -11.05 13.07 8.23
C SER A 46 -11.69 11.73 7.85
N MET A 47 -12.37 11.04 8.78
CA MET A 47 -13.02 9.76 8.50
C MET A 47 -14.21 9.90 7.54
N ARG A 48 -15.06 10.92 7.72
CA ARG A 48 -16.21 11.15 6.84
C ARG A 48 -15.77 11.60 5.45
N VAL A 49 -14.76 12.45 5.38
CA VAL A 49 -14.24 12.97 4.12
C VAL A 49 -13.55 11.87 3.31
N THR A 50 -12.72 11.02 3.93
CA THR A 50 -12.15 9.85 3.22
C THR A 50 -13.23 8.88 2.73
N ALA A 51 -14.29 8.66 3.51
CA ALA A 51 -15.43 7.85 3.07
C ALA A 51 -16.14 8.45 1.85
N GLY A 52 -16.36 9.76 1.83
CA GLY A 52 -17.01 10.45 0.71
C GLY A 52 -16.17 10.45 -0.56
N LEU A 53 -14.89 10.83 -0.45
CA LEU A 53 -14.02 10.96 -1.62
C LEU A 53 -13.63 9.61 -2.22
N TYR A 54 -13.33 8.62 -1.37
CA TYR A 54 -12.82 7.33 -1.84
C TYR A 54 -13.89 6.23 -1.87
N ALA A 55 -14.55 5.94 -0.75
CA ALA A 55 -15.50 4.82 -0.69
C ALA A 55 -16.74 5.07 -1.56
N GLU A 56 -17.39 6.21 -1.37
CA GLU A 56 -18.56 6.63 -2.16
C GLU A 56 -18.11 7.08 -3.57
N GLY A 57 -17.17 8.02 -3.64
CA GLY A 57 -16.78 8.67 -4.90
C GLY A 57 -15.96 7.82 -5.87
N VAL A 58 -15.11 6.91 -5.40
CA VAL A 58 -14.27 6.06 -6.27
C VAL A 58 -14.77 4.62 -6.34
N LEU A 59 -15.13 4.01 -5.21
CA LEU A 59 -15.54 2.60 -5.17
C LEU A 59 -17.04 2.40 -5.41
N GLY A 60 -17.84 3.48 -5.38
CA GLY A 60 -19.29 3.42 -5.46
C GLY A 60 -19.88 2.54 -4.35
N MET A 61 -19.28 2.58 -3.15
CA MET A 61 -19.73 1.79 -2.01
C MET A 61 -21.16 2.17 -1.64
N LYS A 62 -22.00 1.17 -1.42
CA LYS A 62 -23.43 1.33 -1.13
C LYS A 62 -23.88 0.43 0.00
N GLN A 63 -25.05 0.70 0.56
CA GLN A 63 -25.63 -0.04 1.68
C GLN A 63 -25.72 -1.56 1.45
N SER A 64 -25.92 -2.00 0.20
CA SER A 64 -25.99 -3.42 -0.14
C SER A 64 -24.64 -4.13 -0.21
N ASP A 65 -23.52 -3.42 -0.02
CA ASP A 65 -22.20 -4.03 -0.07
C ASP A 65 -21.89 -4.79 1.23
N VAL A 66 -21.10 -5.85 1.07
CA VAL A 66 -20.50 -6.61 2.17
C VAL A 66 -18.99 -6.47 2.05
N ILE A 67 -18.38 -5.84 3.04
CA ILE A 67 -16.97 -5.46 3.01
C ILE A 67 -16.14 -6.45 3.81
N PHE A 68 -15.03 -6.91 3.23
CA PHE A 68 -14.02 -7.67 3.97
C PHE A 68 -12.63 -7.09 3.72
N SER A 69 -11.95 -6.69 4.79
CA SER A 69 -10.54 -6.29 4.71
C SER A 69 -9.65 -7.27 5.45
N ALA A 70 -8.58 -7.70 4.76
CA ALA A 70 -7.47 -8.37 5.42
C ALA A 70 -6.63 -7.40 6.27
N ALA A 71 -6.62 -6.11 5.92
CA ALA A 71 -5.98 -5.05 6.69
C ALA A 71 -6.78 -4.75 7.96
N LYS A 72 -6.09 -4.76 9.10
CA LYS A 72 -6.70 -4.56 10.42
C LYS A 72 -7.04 -3.10 10.71
N PHE A 73 -7.93 -2.87 11.67
CA PHE A 73 -8.41 -1.54 12.08
C PHE A 73 -7.32 -0.55 12.50
N PHE A 74 -6.19 -1.03 13.02
CA PHE A 74 -5.11 -0.15 13.46
C PHE A 74 -4.25 0.38 12.30
N PHE A 75 -4.49 -0.07 11.06
CA PHE A 75 -3.95 0.60 9.87
C PHE A 75 -4.93 1.63 9.36
N ALA A 76 -4.43 2.78 8.92
CA ALA A 76 -5.25 3.82 8.30
C ALA A 76 -6.12 3.27 7.14
N TYR A 77 -5.51 2.41 6.30
CA TYR A 77 -6.22 1.66 5.26
C TYR A 77 -7.34 0.78 5.82
N GLY A 78 -7.05 -0.09 6.79
CA GLY A 78 -8.03 -1.01 7.37
C GLY A 78 -9.11 -0.33 8.23
N LEU A 79 -8.78 0.82 8.86
CA LEU A 79 -9.71 1.68 9.58
C LEU A 79 -10.78 2.23 8.62
N GLY A 80 -10.36 2.73 7.46
CA GLY A 80 -11.28 3.13 6.39
C GLY A 80 -12.13 1.94 5.94
N ASN A 81 -11.47 0.90 5.44
CA ASN A 81 -12.11 -0.23 4.76
C ASN A 81 -13.16 -0.93 5.61
N SER A 82 -12.87 -1.15 6.90
CA SER A 82 -13.69 -2.01 7.76
C SER A 82 -14.53 -1.23 8.78
N LEU A 83 -14.31 0.08 8.96
CA LEU A 83 -15.04 0.88 9.94
C LEU A 83 -15.69 2.11 9.28
N SER A 84 -14.91 3.15 8.93
CA SER A 84 -15.52 4.43 8.56
C SER A 84 -16.28 4.37 7.24
N PHE A 85 -15.79 3.62 6.26
CA PHE A 85 -16.42 3.51 4.94
C PHE A 85 -17.76 2.77 4.99
N PRO A 86 -17.82 1.52 5.52
CA PRO A 86 -19.08 0.80 5.59
C PRO A 86 -20.10 1.51 6.48
N LEU A 87 -19.69 2.13 7.59
CA LEU A 87 -20.61 2.89 8.43
C LEU A 87 -21.19 4.11 7.70
N ALA A 88 -20.38 4.83 6.90
CA ALA A 88 -20.86 5.96 6.11
C ALA A 88 -21.86 5.52 5.02
N ALA A 89 -21.60 4.38 4.38
CA ALA A 89 -22.46 3.85 3.32
C ALA A 89 -23.66 3.03 3.83
N GLY A 90 -23.72 2.71 5.13
CA GLY A 90 -24.67 1.76 5.72
C GLY A 90 -24.41 0.29 5.32
N ALA A 91 -23.22 -0.03 4.85
CA ALA A 91 -22.82 -1.37 4.41
C ALA A 91 -22.49 -2.31 5.57
N THR A 92 -22.41 -3.62 5.28
CA THR A 92 -22.05 -4.64 6.27
C THR A 92 -20.55 -4.92 6.26
N THR A 93 -19.90 -4.99 7.43
CA THR A 93 -18.49 -5.40 7.54
C THR A 93 -18.34 -6.82 8.07
N VAL A 94 -17.51 -7.63 7.40
CA VAL A 94 -16.99 -8.90 7.91
C VAL A 94 -15.68 -8.66 8.65
N LEU A 95 -15.65 -8.96 9.95
CA LEU A 95 -14.44 -8.86 10.77
C LEU A 95 -13.76 -10.21 10.97
N MET A 96 -12.43 -10.18 10.98
CA MET A 96 -11.59 -11.36 11.20
C MET A 96 -10.41 -11.00 12.11
N ALA A 97 -10.37 -11.60 13.30
CA ALA A 97 -9.31 -11.35 14.27
C ALA A 97 -8.01 -12.09 13.91
N GLU A 98 -8.10 -13.34 13.44
CA GLU A 98 -6.93 -14.17 13.10
C GLU A 98 -6.07 -13.59 11.96
N ARG A 99 -4.86 -14.13 11.80
CA ARG A 99 -3.92 -13.73 10.74
C ARG A 99 -4.55 -13.98 9.35
N PRO A 100 -4.45 -13.03 8.40
CA PRO A 100 -5.02 -13.20 7.06
C PRO A 100 -4.14 -14.12 6.20
N THR A 101 -4.15 -15.43 6.48
CA THR A 101 -3.61 -16.44 5.57
C THR A 101 -4.55 -16.66 4.38
N PRO A 102 -4.09 -17.25 3.26
CA PRO A 102 -4.97 -17.61 2.15
C PRO A 102 -6.21 -18.39 2.61
N ASP A 103 -6.05 -19.45 3.40
CA ASP A 103 -7.18 -20.28 3.85
C ASP A 103 -8.17 -19.50 4.73
N ALA A 104 -7.67 -18.69 5.66
CA ALA A 104 -8.51 -17.85 6.51
C ALA A 104 -9.33 -16.85 5.68
N VAL A 105 -8.70 -16.25 4.65
CA VAL A 105 -9.34 -15.32 3.72
C VAL A 105 -10.35 -16.05 2.83
N PHE A 106 -9.98 -17.17 2.23
CA PHE A 106 -10.86 -17.98 1.38
C PHE A 106 -12.13 -18.38 2.10
N LYS A 107 -12.01 -18.84 3.36
CA LYS A 107 -13.17 -19.14 4.19
C LYS A 107 -14.15 -17.97 4.28
N ARG A 108 -13.67 -16.73 4.46
CA ARG A 108 -14.56 -15.55 4.54
C ARG A 108 -15.10 -15.16 3.17
N LEU A 109 -14.29 -15.27 2.12
CA LEU A 109 -14.74 -15.01 0.76
C LEU A 109 -15.89 -15.93 0.35
N THR A 110 -15.86 -17.20 0.77
CA THR A 110 -16.89 -18.19 0.41
C THR A 110 -18.08 -18.20 1.38
N GLU A 111 -17.87 -18.09 2.69
CA GLU A 111 -18.97 -18.15 3.69
C GLU A 111 -19.73 -16.83 3.85
N ARG A 112 -19.04 -15.70 3.68
CA ARG A 112 -19.63 -14.36 3.90
C ARG A 112 -19.89 -13.59 2.61
N LYS A 113 -19.41 -14.10 1.48
CA LYS A 113 -19.68 -13.58 0.12
C LYS A 113 -19.53 -12.04 0.04
N PRO A 114 -18.39 -11.46 0.48
CA PRO A 114 -18.17 -10.03 0.38
C PRO A 114 -18.21 -9.56 -1.08
N THR A 115 -18.71 -8.34 -1.29
CA THR A 115 -18.73 -7.66 -2.59
C THR A 115 -17.45 -6.88 -2.84
N LEU A 116 -16.83 -6.35 -1.78
CA LEU A 116 -15.53 -5.68 -1.84
C LEU A 116 -14.52 -6.38 -0.93
N PHE A 117 -13.35 -6.68 -1.49
CA PHE A 117 -12.23 -7.22 -0.75
C PHE A 117 -11.04 -6.27 -0.79
N PHE A 118 -10.46 -6.01 0.38
CA PHE A 118 -9.31 -5.13 0.55
C PHE A 118 -8.13 -5.97 1.07
N GLY A 119 -7.07 -6.04 0.26
CA GLY A 119 -5.85 -6.79 0.55
C GLY A 119 -4.59 -5.98 0.30
N VAL A 120 -3.45 -6.65 0.44
CA VAL A 120 -2.12 -6.15 0.07
C VAL A 120 -1.54 -7.04 -1.03
N PRO A 121 -0.62 -6.57 -1.89
CA PRO A 121 -0.07 -7.35 -2.99
C PRO A 121 0.46 -8.74 -2.58
N THR A 122 1.22 -8.83 -1.48
CA THR A 122 1.74 -10.11 -0.98
C THR A 122 0.64 -11.13 -0.67
N LEU A 123 -0.51 -10.68 -0.14
CA LEU A 123 -1.62 -11.57 0.15
C LEU A 123 -2.28 -12.07 -1.15
N TYR A 124 -2.46 -11.20 -2.14
CA TYR A 124 -2.96 -11.62 -3.45
C TYR A 124 -2.03 -12.65 -4.11
N ALA A 125 -0.71 -12.45 -4.03
CA ALA A 125 0.28 -13.42 -4.52
C ALA A 125 0.13 -14.78 -3.82
N ALA A 126 0.09 -14.78 -2.48
CA ALA A 126 -0.05 -16.00 -1.68
C ALA A 126 -1.37 -16.73 -1.96
N MET A 127 -2.46 -15.98 -2.14
CA MET A 127 -3.75 -16.54 -2.55
C MET A 127 -3.62 -17.22 -3.91
N LEU A 128 -3.09 -16.53 -4.93
CA LEU A 128 -2.95 -17.08 -6.29
C LEU A 128 -2.12 -18.36 -6.34
N ALA A 129 -1.08 -18.45 -5.51
CA ALA A 129 -0.23 -19.62 -5.40
C ALA A 129 -0.88 -20.81 -4.66
N SER A 130 -1.96 -20.58 -3.90
CA SER A 130 -2.62 -21.65 -3.14
C SER A 130 -3.47 -22.55 -4.05
N PRO A 131 -3.34 -23.88 -3.97
CA PRO A 131 -4.22 -24.81 -4.68
C PRO A 131 -5.66 -24.79 -4.15
N ALA A 132 -5.88 -24.29 -2.93
CA ALA A 132 -7.20 -24.16 -2.31
C ALA A 132 -7.97 -22.90 -2.75
N PHE A 133 -7.48 -22.17 -3.75
CA PHE A 133 -8.14 -20.95 -4.24
C PHE A 133 -9.59 -21.26 -4.68
N PRO A 134 -10.61 -20.54 -4.16
CA PRO A 134 -12.01 -20.80 -4.45
C PRO A 134 -12.35 -20.71 -5.95
N LYS A 135 -13.32 -21.49 -6.42
CA LYS A 135 -13.78 -21.36 -7.81
C LYS A 135 -14.45 -19.99 -7.99
N LYS A 136 -14.40 -19.47 -9.21
CA LYS A 136 -15.02 -18.17 -9.55
C LYS A 136 -16.48 -18.05 -9.10
N GLY A 137 -17.28 -19.11 -9.26
CA GLY A 137 -18.68 -19.14 -8.84
C GLY A 137 -18.89 -19.12 -7.30
N ASP A 138 -17.84 -19.37 -6.54
CA ASP A 138 -17.88 -19.32 -5.07
C ASP A 138 -17.61 -17.91 -4.53
N LEU A 139 -17.27 -16.94 -5.40
CA LEU A 139 -16.99 -15.55 -5.03
C LEU A 139 -18.18 -14.64 -5.38
N ASN A 140 -18.38 -13.58 -4.61
CA ASN A 140 -19.41 -12.54 -4.85
C ASN A 140 -18.78 -11.15 -5.04
N LEU A 141 -17.47 -11.12 -5.33
CA LEU A 141 -16.70 -9.89 -5.41
C LEU A 141 -17.02 -9.14 -6.70
N ARG A 142 -17.34 -7.85 -6.60
CA ARG A 142 -17.45 -6.94 -7.74
C ARG A 142 -16.13 -6.23 -8.03
N THR A 143 -15.31 -6.01 -7.01
CA THR A 143 -14.04 -5.29 -7.12
C THR A 143 -13.12 -5.67 -5.96
N CYS A 144 -11.82 -5.78 -6.24
CA CYS A 144 -10.78 -5.95 -5.24
C CYS A 144 -9.93 -4.68 -5.17
N ILE A 145 -9.41 -4.36 -3.98
CA ILE A 145 -8.54 -3.20 -3.76
C ILE A 145 -7.22 -3.69 -3.15
N SER A 146 -6.12 -3.13 -3.63
CA SER A 146 -4.78 -3.34 -3.13
C SER A 146 -4.16 -2.01 -2.70
N ALA A 147 -3.56 -1.99 -1.52
CA ALA A 147 -2.78 -0.86 -1.04
C ALA A 147 -1.72 -1.31 -0.03
N GLY A 148 -0.79 -0.41 0.30
CA GLY A 148 0.27 -0.62 1.29
C GLY A 148 1.62 -1.04 0.71
N GLU A 149 1.62 -1.58 -0.50
CA GLU A 149 2.79 -1.89 -1.32
C GLU A 149 2.44 -1.69 -2.79
N ALA A 150 3.44 -1.46 -3.64
CA ALA A 150 3.21 -1.38 -5.09
C ALA A 150 2.72 -2.73 -5.62
N LEU A 151 1.65 -2.74 -6.41
CA LEU A 151 1.09 -3.97 -6.98
C LEU A 151 1.84 -4.38 -8.26
N PRO A 152 2.52 -5.54 -8.27
CA PRO A 152 3.13 -6.06 -9.49
C PRO A 152 2.05 -6.31 -10.58
N PRO A 153 2.26 -5.84 -11.83
CA PRO A 153 1.28 -6.00 -12.90
C PRO A 153 0.84 -7.45 -13.13
N GLN A 154 1.76 -8.41 -12.96
CA GLN A 154 1.46 -9.83 -13.17
C GLN A 154 0.50 -10.38 -12.11
N ILE A 155 0.60 -9.95 -10.85
CA ILE A 155 -0.35 -10.37 -9.81
C ILE A 155 -1.77 -9.91 -10.17
N ALA A 156 -1.90 -8.65 -10.61
CA ALA A 156 -3.19 -8.11 -11.02
C ALA A 156 -3.78 -8.85 -12.23
N LYS A 157 -2.96 -9.11 -13.26
CA LYS A 157 -3.36 -9.87 -14.47
C LYS A 157 -3.77 -11.30 -14.14
N SER A 158 -2.94 -12.04 -13.41
CA SER A 158 -3.26 -13.43 -13.02
C SER A 158 -4.49 -13.52 -12.14
N PHE A 159 -4.73 -12.54 -11.26
CA PHE A 159 -5.96 -12.47 -10.48
C PHE A 159 -7.19 -12.23 -11.36
N LYS A 160 -7.09 -11.29 -12.31
CA LYS A 160 -8.16 -11.02 -13.27
C LYS A 160 -8.47 -12.23 -14.16
N GLU A 161 -7.44 -12.93 -14.65
CA GLU A 161 -7.60 -14.16 -15.44
C GLU A 161 -8.28 -15.27 -14.64
N LYS A 162 -7.87 -15.48 -13.38
CA LYS A 162 -8.41 -16.55 -12.52
C LYS A 162 -9.84 -16.27 -12.04
N THR A 163 -10.19 -15.01 -11.80
CA THR A 163 -11.43 -14.63 -11.10
C THR A 163 -12.40 -13.81 -11.94
N GLY A 164 -11.93 -13.17 -13.01
CA GLY A 164 -12.68 -12.15 -13.75
C GLY A 164 -12.78 -10.79 -13.03
N ILE A 165 -12.16 -10.61 -11.87
CA ILE A 165 -12.28 -9.41 -11.03
C ILE A 165 -10.99 -8.58 -11.09
N ASP A 166 -11.14 -7.26 -11.22
CA ASP A 166 -10.01 -6.34 -11.21
C ASP A 166 -9.51 -6.07 -9.78
N ILE A 167 -8.20 -5.85 -9.65
CA ILE A 167 -7.59 -5.29 -8.46
C ILE A 167 -7.25 -3.84 -8.74
N LEU A 168 -7.91 -2.91 -8.04
CA LEU A 168 -7.58 -1.50 -8.05
C LEU A 168 -6.39 -1.26 -7.14
N ASP A 169 -5.23 -0.95 -7.73
CA ASP A 169 -4.06 -0.50 -6.97
C ASP A 169 -4.21 0.96 -6.58
N GLY A 170 -4.02 1.26 -5.29
CA GLY A 170 -4.10 2.60 -4.73
C GLY A 170 -3.05 2.82 -3.64
N ILE A 171 -2.69 4.09 -3.44
CA ILE A 171 -1.76 4.52 -2.40
C ILE A 171 -2.39 5.58 -1.52
N GLY A 172 -2.17 5.39 -0.22
CA GLY A 172 -2.46 6.34 0.83
C GLY A 172 -1.27 6.42 1.79
N SER A 173 -1.40 7.25 2.80
CA SER A 173 -0.44 7.32 3.90
C SER A 173 -1.18 7.40 5.23
N THR A 174 -0.46 7.22 6.34
CA THR A 174 -1.09 7.43 7.65
C THR A 174 -1.44 8.90 7.83
N GLU A 175 -0.60 9.78 7.27
CA GLU A 175 -0.69 11.23 7.29
C GLU A 175 -1.85 11.77 6.47
N MET A 176 -2.27 11.09 5.39
CA MET A 176 -3.46 11.47 4.60
C MET A 176 -4.70 10.64 4.95
N LEU A 177 -4.61 9.83 6.01
CA LEU A 177 -5.60 8.85 6.49
C LEU A 177 -5.92 7.69 5.54
N HIS A 178 -6.16 7.95 4.26
CA HIS A 178 -6.51 6.91 3.29
C HIS A 178 -5.96 7.23 1.89
N ILE A 179 -6.52 6.59 0.85
CA ILE A 179 -6.03 6.61 -0.51
C ILE A 179 -6.34 7.95 -1.18
N PHE A 180 -5.31 8.61 -1.69
CA PHE A 180 -5.37 9.88 -2.43
C PHE A 180 -4.99 9.73 -3.91
N LEU A 181 -4.44 8.58 -4.30
CA LEU A 181 -4.05 8.23 -5.67
C LEU A 181 -4.45 6.78 -5.93
N SER A 182 -5.28 6.54 -6.95
CA SER A 182 -5.86 5.21 -7.17
C SER A 182 -6.19 4.94 -8.62
N ASN A 183 -6.06 3.67 -9.03
CA ASN A 183 -6.84 3.13 -10.13
C ASN A 183 -8.32 3.10 -9.76
N ARG A 184 -9.21 3.15 -10.76
CA ARG A 184 -10.66 3.18 -10.56
C ARG A 184 -11.36 2.25 -11.54
N PRO A 185 -12.59 1.81 -11.25
CA PRO A 185 -13.40 1.08 -12.21
C PRO A 185 -13.53 1.87 -13.52
N GLY A 186 -13.29 1.22 -14.66
CA GLY A 186 -13.35 1.86 -15.99
C GLY A 186 -12.11 2.66 -16.40
N GLU A 187 -11.17 2.92 -15.50
CA GLU A 187 -9.96 3.72 -15.76
C GLU A 187 -8.70 3.08 -15.13
N LEU A 188 -8.59 1.74 -15.22
CA LEU A 188 -7.49 0.99 -14.64
C LEU A 188 -6.33 0.84 -15.63
N ARG A 189 -5.09 1.04 -15.15
CA ARG A 189 -3.86 0.78 -15.90
C ARG A 189 -2.85 0.01 -15.03
N HIS A 190 -2.67 -1.28 -15.33
CA HIS A 190 -1.69 -2.11 -14.62
C HIS A 190 -0.28 -1.52 -14.69
N GLY A 191 0.46 -1.60 -13.58
CA GLY A 191 1.79 -0.98 -13.46
C GLY A 191 1.78 0.49 -13.09
N THR A 192 0.60 1.07 -12.88
CA THR A 192 0.41 2.40 -12.32
C THR A 192 -0.46 2.32 -11.07
N THR A 193 -0.41 3.36 -10.26
CA THR A 193 -1.32 3.58 -9.13
C THR A 193 -2.51 4.47 -9.54
N GLY A 194 -2.78 4.60 -10.84
CA GLY A 194 -3.91 5.37 -11.37
C GLY A 194 -3.71 6.89 -11.30
N LYS A 195 -4.77 7.61 -10.92
CA LYS A 195 -4.84 9.09 -10.94
C LYS A 195 -5.27 9.65 -9.58
N ALA A 196 -4.98 10.94 -9.36
CA ALA A 196 -5.37 11.68 -8.15
C ALA A 196 -6.87 11.54 -7.86
N VAL A 197 -7.22 10.99 -6.70
CA VAL A 197 -8.62 10.87 -6.24
C VAL A 197 -9.28 12.24 -6.27
N PRO A 198 -10.50 12.41 -6.83
CA PRO A 198 -11.15 13.71 -6.87
C PRO A 198 -11.25 14.30 -5.46
N GLY A 199 -10.87 15.57 -5.31
CA GLY A 199 -10.70 16.22 -4.01
C GLY A 199 -9.27 16.23 -3.47
N TYR A 200 -8.34 15.52 -4.12
CA TYR A 200 -6.90 15.60 -3.87
C TYR A 200 -6.17 16.20 -5.07
N GLU A 201 -5.20 17.06 -4.79
CA GLU A 201 -4.24 17.58 -5.76
C GLU A 201 -2.87 16.94 -5.50
N LEU A 202 -2.16 16.57 -6.56
CA LEU A 202 -0.87 15.92 -6.50
C LEU A 202 0.16 16.70 -7.31
N LYS A 203 1.38 16.79 -6.81
CA LYS A 203 2.51 17.29 -7.60
C LYS A 203 3.78 16.49 -7.32
N LEU A 204 4.68 16.49 -8.29
CA LEU A 204 5.96 15.82 -8.23
C LEU A 204 7.06 16.88 -8.17
N VAL A 205 7.91 16.83 -7.16
CA VAL A 205 8.99 17.82 -6.97
C VAL A 205 10.38 17.19 -6.98
N ASP A 206 11.38 17.97 -7.35
CA ASP A 206 12.79 17.62 -7.26
C ASP A 206 13.34 17.78 -5.83
N GLU A 207 14.66 17.64 -5.68
CA GLU A 207 15.35 17.79 -4.39
C GLU A 207 15.38 19.23 -3.86
N HIS A 208 15.07 20.23 -4.70
CA HIS A 208 14.96 21.64 -4.34
C HIS A 208 13.51 22.08 -4.10
N GLY A 209 12.53 21.18 -4.31
CA GLY A 209 11.12 21.46 -4.17
C GLY A 209 10.47 22.10 -5.39
N ALA A 210 11.18 22.20 -6.52
CA ALA A 210 10.62 22.66 -7.79
C ALA A 210 9.87 21.52 -8.48
N GLU A 211 8.78 21.82 -9.19
CA GLU A 211 8.03 20.80 -9.90
C GLU A 211 8.84 20.21 -11.06
N VAL A 212 8.87 18.88 -11.14
CA VAL A 212 9.57 18.17 -12.21
C VAL A 212 8.76 18.19 -13.51
N LYS A 213 9.41 18.00 -14.65
CA LYS A 213 8.71 17.88 -15.92
C LYS A 213 7.93 16.57 -15.98
N GLN A 214 6.89 16.53 -16.82
CA GLN A 214 6.15 15.31 -17.08
C GLN A 214 7.07 14.17 -17.52
N GLY A 215 6.82 12.96 -17.00
CA GLY A 215 7.66 11.77 -17.20
C GLY A 215 8.92 11.71 -16.33
N GLU A 216 9.36 12.81 -15.71
CA GLU A 216 10.48 12.80 -14.76
C GLU A 216 10.08 12.24 -13.40
N LEU A 217 11.07 11.72 -12.67
CA LEU A 217 10.86 11.14 -11.35
C LEU A 217 10.94 12.25 -10.30
N GLY A 218 9.86 12.47 -9.55
CA GLY A 218 9.82 13.44 -8.45
C GLY A 218 9.22 12.85 -7.17
N GLU A 219 9.44 13.51 -6.05
CA GLU A 219 8.78 13.22 -4.77
C GLU A 219 7.32 13.68 -4.81
N LEU A 220 6.42 12.81 -4.37
CA LEU A 220 4.99 13.06 -4.38
C LEU A 220 4.56 13.88 -3.16
N LEU A 221 4.02 15.06 -3.45
CA LEU A 221 3.33 15.92 -2.50
C LEU A 221 1.82 15.85 -2.74
N ILE A 222 1.06 15.86 -1.65
CA ILE A 222 -0.39 15.71 -1.66
C ILE A 222 -1.03 16.88 -0.95
N LYS A 223 -1.96 17.55 -1.62
CA LYS A 223 -2.86 18.51 -1.01
C LYS A 223 -4.26 17.90 -0.99
N GLY A 224 -4.90 17.91 0.18
CA GLY A 224 -6.24 17.36 0.30
C GLY A 224 -6.82 17.51 1.71
N PRO A 225 -8.14 17.36 1.86
CA PRO A 225 -8.88 17.72 3.07
C PRO A 225 -8.76 16.72 4.22
N THR A 226 -7.91 15.71 4.10
CA THR A 226 -7.76 14.61 5.07
C THR A 226 -6.34 14.48 5.61
N ALA A 227 -5.51 15.49 5.36
CA ALA A 227 -4.20 15.57 5.99
C ALA A 227 -4.36 15.62 7.52
N ALA A 228 -3.49 14.92 8.21
CA ALA A 228 -3.33 15.00 9.65
C ALA A 228 -2.83 16.39 10.06
N ASP A 229 -3.17 16.84 11.25
CA ASP A 229 -2.78 18.16 11.75
C ASP A 229 -1.28 18.23 12.03
N LEU A 230 -0.75 17.19 12.68
CA LEU A 230 0.61 17.15 13.18
C LEU A 230 1.05 15.73 13.59
N TYR A 231 2.35 15.60 13.87
CA TYR A 231 2.86 14.54 14.72
C TYR A 231 2.96 15.01 16.17
N TRP A 232 2.27 14.31 17.07
CA TRP A 232 2.23 14.64 18.49
C TRP A 232 3.64 14.68 19.09
N ASN A 233 3.95 15.78 19.77
CA ASN A 233 5.24 16.03 20.42
C ASN A 233 6.45 15.88 19.47
N ASN A 234 6.29 16.14 18.17
CA ASN A 234 7.39 16.10 17.19
C ASN A 234 7.28 17.26 16.18
N ARG A 235 7.62 18.46 16.65
CA ARG A 235 7.49 19.71 15.88
C ARG A 235 8.34 19.72 14.61
N GLU A 236 9.59 19.26 14.69
CA GLU A 236 10.51 19.24 13.55
C GLU A 236 10.00 18.33 12.44
N LYS A 237 9.53 17.12 12.79
CA LYS A 237 9.00 16.20 11.79
C LYS A 237 7.66 16.67 11.22
N SER A 238 6.85 17.35 12.03
CA SER A 238 5.60 17.96 11.56
C SER A 238 5.89 19.00 10.48
N ARG A 239 6.81 19.96 10.76
CA ARG A 239 7.18 21.03 9.81
C ARG A 239 7.82 20.53 8.51
N SER A 240 8.53 19.38 8.55
CA SER A 240 9.14 18.80 7.35
C SER A 240 8.19 17.90 6.55
N THR A 241 7.04 17.52 7.12
CA THR A 241 6.07 16.64 6.46
C THR A 241 4.86 17.44 5.96
N PHE A 242 4.29 18.29 6.81
CA PHE A 242 3.13 19.13 6.52
C PHE A 242 3.63 20.55 6.18
N ILE A 243 3.80 20.81 4.89
CA ILE A 243 4.38 22.05 4.34
C ILE A 243 3.25 22.91 3.76
N GLY A 244 2.68 23.77 4.60
CA GLY A 244 1.48 24.52 4.26
C GLY A 244 0.32 23.56 3.99
N GLU A 245 -0.27 23.63 2.81
CA GLU A 245 -1.39 22.76 2.37
C GLU A 245 -0.92 21.40 1.84
N TRP A 246 0.39 21.21 1.67
CA TRP A 246 0.98 20.02 1.06
C TRP A 246 1.58 19.08 2.10
N THR A 247 1.30 17.79 1.95
CA THR A 247 1.89 16.71 2.75
C THR A 247 2.89 15.95 1.90
N ARG A 248 4.12 15.76 2.40
CA ARG A 248 5.14 14.90 1.77
C ARG A 248 4.88 13.44 2.09
N SER A 249 4.68 12.61 1.07
CA SER A 249 4.52 11.15 1.25
C SER A 249 5.83 10.42 1.54
N GLY A 250 6.94 10.97 1.05
CA GLY A 250 8.21 10.26 0.94
C GLY A 250 8.24 9.19 -0.15
N ASP A 251 7.23 9.16 -1.02
CA ASP A 251 7.17 8.31 -2.21
C ASP A 251 7.60 9.09 -3.45
N LYS A 252 8.27 8.43 -4.40
CA LYS A 252 8.61 9.00 -5.70
C LYS A 252 7.75 8.37 -6.79
N TYR A 253 7.38 9.20 -7.76
CA TYR A 253 6.52 8.81 -8.87
C TYR A 253 6.97 9.47 -10.16
N ARG A 254 6.56 8.88 -11.29
CA ARG A 254 6.52 9.53 -12.60
C ARG A 254 5.07 9.67 -13.01
N GLN A 255 4.71 10.78 -13.63
CA GLN A 255 3.40 10.96 -14.24
C GLN A 255 3.51 10.92 -15.76
N ASP A 256 2.70 10.11 -16.42
CA ASP A 256 2.66 10.03 -17.88
C ASP A 256 1.79 11.13 -18.52
N ALA A 257 1.78 11.17 -19.85
CA ALA A 257 1.02 12.10 -20.69
C ALA A 257 -0.49 12.12 -20.37
N GLU A 258 -1.03 10.98 -19.94
CA GLU A 258 -2.46 10.77 -19.68
C GLU A 258 -2.83 10.97 -18.20
N GLY A 259 -1.85 11.36 -17.38
CA GLY A 259 -2.01 11.68 -15.97
C GLY A 259 -1.90 10.49 -15.02
N PHE A 260 -1.52 9.29 -15.50
CA PHE A 260 -1.32 8.13 -14.65
C PHE A 260 0.04 8.18 -13.95
N TYR A 261 0.06 7.75 -12.69
CA TYR A 261 1.24 7.77 -11.85
C TYR A 261 1.85 6.37 -11.72
N ALA A 262 3.10 6.22 -12.14
CA ALA A 262 3.88 5.00 -11.97
C ALA A 262 4.83 5.12 -10.76
N TYR A 263 4.73 4.17 -9.83
CA TYR A 263 5.51 4.19 -8.60
C TYR A 263 7.01 4.02 -8.90
N GLY A 264 7.80 4.92 -8.33
CA GLY A 264 9.25 4.99 -8.52
C GLY A 264 10.06 4.62 -7.29
N GLY A 265 9.45 4.21 -6.18
CA GLY A 265 10.15 3.85 -4.93
C GLY A 265 10.01 4.89 -3.83
N ARG A 266 10.64 4.62 -2.68
CA ARG A 266 10.66 5.54 -1.53
C ARG A 266 11.84 6.47 -1.60
N THR A 267 11.66 7.76 -1.28
CA THR A 267 12.76 8.74 -1.18
C THR A 267 13.87 8.28 -0.25
N ASP A 268 13.54 7.61 0.86
CA ASP A 268 14.52 7.07 1.82
C ASP A 268 15.10 5.69 1.44
N ASP A 269 14.52 4.99 0.46
CA ASP A 269 15.08 3.74 -0.09
C ASP A 269 15.79 3.92 -1.44
N MET A 270 15.60 5.03 -2.13
CA MET A 270 16.21 5.27 -3.45
C MET A 270 17.73 5.13 -3.40
N LEU A 271 18.28 4.41 -4.38
CA LEU A 271 19.72 4.25 -4.54
C LEU A 271 20.23 5.24 -5.57
N LYS A 272 21.39 5.84 -5.30
CA LYS A 272 22.12 6.64 -6.30
C LYS A 272 23.28 5.81 -6.82
N VAL A 273 23.06 5.09 -7.92
CA VAL A 273 24.03 4.18 -8.53
C VAL A 273 24.73 4.91 -9.66
N SER A 274 26.01 5.22 -9.48
CA SER A 274 26.81 5.95 -10.49
C SER A 274 26.16 7.28 -10.91
N GLY A 275 25.60 8.02 -9.94
CA GLY A 275 24.93 9.30 -10.17
C GLY A 275 23.48 9.21 -10.65
N ILE A 276 22.98 8.01 -10.96
CA ILE A 276 21.62 7.79 -11.48
C ILE A 276 20.73 7.22 -10.36
N TRP A 277 19.51 7.75 -10.25
CA TRP A 277 18.50 7.21 -9.34
C TRP A 277 18.03 5.82 -9.81
N VAL A 278 18.19 4.83 -8.92
CA VAL A 278 17.72 3.47 -9.09
C VAL A 278 16.71 3.18 -7.99
N SER A 279 15.52 2.75 -8.41
CA SER A 279 14.47 2.32 -7.50
C SER A 279 14.69 0.86 -7.10
N PRO A 280 14.85 0.54 -5.81
CA PRO A 280 14.82 -0.86 -5.38
C PRO A 280 13.55 -1.57 -5.81
N ALA A 281 12.40 -0.90 -5.76
CA ALA A 281 11.10 -1.47 -6.11
C ALA A 281 11.00 -1.89 -7.59
N GLU A 282 11.63 -1.14 -8.50
CA GLU A 282 11.69 -1.50 -9.93
C GLU A 282 12.50 -2.79 -10.14
N VAL A 283 13.61 -2.93 -9.42
CA VAL A 283 14.46 -4.14 -9.48
C VAL A 283 13.76 -5.33 -8.83
N GLU A 284 13.08 -5.12 -7.70
CA GLU A 284 12.24 -6.13 -7.03
C GLU A 284 11.12 -6.62 -7.96
N ALA A 285 10.42 -5.71 -8.64
CA ALA A 285 9.37 -6.06 -9.59
C ALA A 285 9.89 -6.90 -10.78
N ALA A 286 11.08 -6.56 -11.30
CA ALA A 286 11.74 -7.35 -12.33
C ALA A 286 12.14 -8.74 -11.82
N LEU A 287 12.66 -8.86 -10.60
CA LEU A 287 13.01 -10.16 -10.00
C LEU A 287 11.76 -11.02 -9.78
N VAL A 288 10.69 -10.46 -9.19
CA VAL A 288 9.43 -11.16 -8.91
C VAL A 288 8.71 -11.59 -10.18
N SER A 289 8.99 -10.97 -11.33
CA SER A 289 8.43 -11.44 -12.61
C SER A 289 9.12 -12.69 -13.16
N HIS A 290 10.23 -13.15 -12.57
CA HIS A 290 10.86 -14.41 -12.92
C HIS A 290 10.05 -15.61 -12.41
N GLU A 291 9.95 -16.69 -13.17
CA GLU A 291 9.06 -17.81 -12.83
C GLU A 291 9.41 -18.50 -11.50
N ALA A 292 10.69 -18.52 -11.15
CA ALA A 292 11.21 -19.18 -9.95
C ALA A 292 11.12 -18.32 -8.68
N VAL A 293 10.93 -17.00 -8.79
CA VAL A 293 10.99 -16.07 -7.65
C VAL A 293 9.62 -15.92 -7.01
N LEU A 294 9.57 -16.15 -5.69
CA LEU A 294 8.37 -15.92 -4.87
C LEU A 294 8.34 -14.48 -4.34
N GLU A 295 9.44 -14.04 -3.73
CA GLU A 295 9.59 -12.69 -3.17
C GLU A 295 11.02 -12.18 -3.41
N ALA A 296 11.16 -10.86 -3.52
CA ALA A 296 12.46 -10.21 -3.58
C ALA A 296 12.46 -8.92 -2.77
N ALA A 297 13.59 -8.63 -2.13
CA ALA A 297 13.88 -7.34 -1.51
C ALA A 297 15.21 -6.81 -2.03
N VAL A 298 15.27 -5.53 -2.37
CA VAL A 298 16.49 -4.88 -2.84
C VAL A 298 16.87 -3.76 -1.89
N VAL A 299 18.16 -3.71 -1.56
CA VAL A 299 18.76 -2.67 -0.71
C VAL A 299 20.04 -2.14 -1.37
N GLY A 300 20.49 -0.98 -0.93
CA GLY A 300 21.80 -0.48 -1.28
C GLY A 300 22.88 -1.18 -0.47
N LYS A 301 23.93 -1.65 -1.14
CA LYS A 301 25.17 -2.11 -0.52
C LYS A 301 26.34 -1.40 -1.17
N GLU A 302 27.26 -0.90 -0.36
CA GLU A 302 28.53 -0.35 -0.83
C GLU A 302 29.43 -1.48 -1.37
N ASP A 303 30.04 -1.25 -2.54
CA ASP A 303 31.14 -2.08 -3.03
C ASP A 303 32.47 -1.70 -2.35
N GLU A 304 33.56 -2.34 -2.76
CA GLU A 304 34.91 -2.09 -2.24
C GLU A 304 35.37 -0.63 -2.43
N GLN A 305 34.76 0.10 -3.36
CA GLN A 305 35.04 1.50 -3.68
C GLN A 305 34.07 2.46 -2.98
N LYS A 306 33.24 1.96 -2.04
CA LYS A 306 32.19 2.70 -1.34
C LYS A 306 31.09 3.24 -2.27
N LEU A 307 30.94 2.66 -3.46
CA LEU A 307 29.85 3.02 -4.36
C LEU A 307 28.63 2.15 -4.06
N VAL A 308 27.49 2.79 -3.84
CA VAL A 308 26.23 2.08 -3.61
C VAL A 308 25.80 1.35 -4.89
N LYS A 309 25.58 0.04 -4.77
CA LYS A 309 25.00 -0.82 -5.81
C LYS A 309 23.79 -1.58 -5.24
N PRO A 310 22.85 -2.03 -6.08
CA PRO A 310 21.73 -2.84 -5.59
C PRO A 310 22.23 -4.23 -5.14
N LYS A 311 21.82 -4.67 -3.95
CA LYS A 311 21.91 -6.06 -3.46
C LYS A 311 20.49 -6.61 -3.33
N ALA A 312 20.23 -7.79 -3.87
CA ALA A 312 18.94 -8.46 -3.76
C ALA A 312 18.98 -9.61 -2.74
N PHE A 313 17.88 -9.78 -2.03
CA PHE A 313 17.55 -10.97 -1.24
C PHE A 313 16.34 -11.63 -1.89
N VAL A 314 16.43 -12.91 -2.21
CA VAL A 314 15.45 -13.62 -3.03
C VAL A 314 14.95 -14.86 -2.31
N VAL A 315 13.63 -15.01 -2.26
CA VAL A 315 12.94 -16.23 -1.83
C VAL A 315 12.40 -16.92 -3.07
N LEU A 316 12.74 -18.19 -3.27
CA LEU A 316 12.28 -18.98 -4.41
C LEU A 316 10.94 -19.65 -4.11
N LYS A 317 10.18 -19.94 -5.16
CA LYS A 317 8.97 -20.76 -5.06
C LYS A 317 9.34 -22.20 -4.66
N PRO A 318 8.50 -22.88 -3.86
CA PRO A 318 8.73 -24.29 -3.52
C PRO A 318 8.96 -25.15 -4.77
N GLY A 319 10.05 -25.93 -4.78
CA GLY A 319 10.41 -26.83 -5.88
C GLY A 319 11.01 -26.15 -7.12
N LYS A 320 11.17 -24.83 -7.13
CA LYS A 320 11.88 -24.11 -8.20
C LYS A 320 13.33 -23.84 -7.79
N GLN A 321 14.20 -23.75 -8.79
CA GLN A 321 15.61 -23.36 -8.64
C GLN A 321 15.91 -22.20 -9.58
N ALA A 322 16.85 -21.35 -9.19
CA ALA A 322 17.41 -20.31 -10.05
C ALA A 322 18.83 -19.99 -9.58
N THR A 323 19.71 -19.64 -10.51
CA THR A 323 21.08 -19.21 -10.16
C THR A 323 21.18 -17.68 -10.05
N THR A 324 22.19 -17.19 -9.35
CA THR A 324 22.49 -15.75 -9.29
C THR A 324 22.67 -15.14 -10.68
N GLU A 325 23.43 -15.82 -11.55
CA GLU A 325 23.71 -15.34 -12.90
C GLU A 325 22.44 -15.28 -13.76
N GLU A 326 21.59 -16.30 -13.69
CA GLU A 326 20.29 -16.36 -14.36
C GLU A 326 19.40 -15.17 -13.96
N LEU A 327 19.24 -14.91 -12.66
CA LEU A 327 18.42 -13.80 -12.18
C LEU A 327 19.03 -12.44 -12.53
N GLN A 328 20.36 -12.29 -12.47
CA GLN A 328 21.03 -11.06 -12.91
C GLN A 328 20.81 -10.79 -14.39
N ASN A 329 20.97 -11.82 -15.24
CA ASN A 329 20.77 -11.70 -16.68
C ASN A 329 19.30 -11.43 -17.02
N TYR A 330 18.37 -12.04 -16.28
CA TYR A 330 16.95 -11.74 -16.41
C TYR A 330 16.64 -10.27 -16.11
N VAL A 331 17.17 -9.72 -15.01
CA VAL A 331 16.97 -8.29 -14.69
C VAL A 331 17.60 -7.39 -15.77
N LYS A 332 18.82 -7.71 -16.26
CA LYS A 332 19.46 -6.96 -17.36
C LYS A 332 18.64 -6.99 -18.65
N SER A 333 17.84 -8.04 -18.89
CA SER A 333 16.95 -8.12 -20.06
C SER A 333 15.70 -7.25 -19.93
N LYS A 334 15.34 -6.82 -18.71
CA LYS A 334 14.13 -6.05 -18.42
C LYS A 334 14.41 -4.58 -18.11
N LEU A 335 15.54 -4.31 -17.49
CA LEU A 335 15.93 -3.00 -16.97
C LEU A 335 17.27 -2.55 -17.53
N ALA A 336 17.54 -1.25 -17.46
CA ALA A 336 18.83 -0.71 -17.89
C ALA A 336 20.01 -1.37 -17.14
N PRO A 337 21.16 -1.63 -17.81
CA PRO A 337 22.28 -2.41 -17.25
C PRO A 337 22.92 -1.88 -15.95
N TYR A 338 22.63 -0.66 -15.53
CA TYR A 338 23.12 -0.14 -14.24
C TYR A 338 22.22 -0.51 -13.06
N LYS A 339 20.97 -0.95 -13.31
CA LYS A 339 19.96 -1.25 -12.28
C LYS A 339 20.03 -2.68 -11.71
N TYR A 340 20.71 -3.62 -12.37
CA TYR A 340 20.71 -5.00 -11.91
C TYR A 340 21.45 -5.15 -10.57
N PRO A 341 21.04 -6.12 -9.72
CA PRO A 341 21.69 -6.35 -8.43
C PRO A 341 23.07 -6.99 -8.62
N ARG A 342 24.09 -6.39 -8.02
CA ARG A 342 25.48 -6.90 -8.08
C ARG A 342 25.67 -8.15 -7.24
N TRP A 343 24.85 -8.31 -6.21
CA TRP A 343 24.81 -9.49 -5.37
C TRP A 343 23.37 -9.96 -5.19
N ILE A 344 23.18 -11.28 -5.20
CA ILE A 344 21.92 -11.93 -4.87
C ILE A 344 22.19 -12.92 -3.75
N GLU A 345 21.39 -12.82 -2.68
CA GLU A 345 21.41 -13.73 -1.55
C GLU A 345 20.08 -14.49 -1.50
N PHE A 346 20.13 -15.82 -1.51
CA PHE A 346 18.93 -16.64 -1.40
C PHE A 346 18.56 -16.84 0.06
N ALA A 347 17.32 -16.55 0.41
CA ALA A 347 16.80 -16.66 1.77
C ALA A 347 15.58 -17.59 1.81
N ALA A 348 15.37 -18.25 2.95
CA ALA A 348 14.16 -19.04 3.20
C ALA A 348 12.92 -18.15 3.36
N GLU A 349 13.10 -16.97 3.99
CA GLU A 349 12.07 -15.96 4.14
C GLU A 349 12.69 -14.54 4.25
N LEU A 350 11.89 -13.51 3.98
CA LEU A 350 12.28 -12.11 4.18
C LEU A 350 11.76 -11.61 5.53
N PRO A 351 12.52 -10.74 6.24
CA PRO A 351 12.07 -10.17 7.51
C PRO A 351 10.88 -9.26 7.25
N LYS A 352 9.75 -9.51 7.93
CA LYS A 352 8.50 -8.76 7.73
C LYS A 352 7.93 -8.25 9.04
N THR A 353 7.18 -7.16 8.96
CA THR A 353 6.29 -6.72 10.04
C THR A 353 5.11 -7.70 10.19
N ALA A 354 4.31 -7.55 11.24
CA ALA A 354 3.06 -8.29 11.41
C ALA A 354 2.06 -8.10 10.23
N THR A 355 2.29 -7.09 9.40
CA THR A 355 1.44 -6.67 8.27
C THR A 355 1.88 -7.32 6.96
N GLY A 356 3.00 -8.04 6.97
CA GLY A 356 3.63 -8.59 5.76
C GLY A 356 4.64 -7.66 5.08
N LYS A 357 4.79 -6.40 5.52
CA LYS A 357 5.72 -5.44 4.91
C LYS A 357 7.17 -5.81 5.22
N ILE A 358 8.02 -5.86 4.19
CA ILE A 358 9.45 -6.18 4.33
C ILE A 358 10.18 -5.10 5.16
N GLN A 359 10.98 -5.54 6.15
CA GLN A 359 11.81 -4.71 7.01
C GLN A 359 13.22 -4.51 6.41
N ARG A 360 13.33 -3.67 5.37
CA ARG A 360 14.60 -3.47 4.62
C ARG A 360 15.79 -3.04 5.48
N TYR A 361 15.58 -2.33 6.58
CA TYR A 361 16.68 -1.93 7.46
C TYR A 361 17.44 -3.14 8.06
N LYS A 362 16.76 -4.28 8.29
CA LYS A 362 17.39 -5.54 8.73
C LYS A 362 18.19 -6.24 7.63
N LEU A 363 18.01 -5.83 6.38
CA LEU A 363 18.72 -6.37 5.22
C LEU A 363 19.92 -5.50 4.82
N ARG A 364 19.99 -4.27 5.35
CA ARG A 364 21.10 -3.32 5.16
C ARG A 364 22.22 -3.51 6.18
N SER A 365 21.93 -4.20 7.29
CA SER A 365 22.85 -4.46 8.40
C SER A 365 23.88 -5.52 8.08
#